data_AF-A0A954JQ16-F1
#
_entry.id   AF-A0A954JQ16-F1
#
_cell.length_a   1.000
_cell.length_b   1.000
_cell.length_c   1.000
_cell.angle_alpha   90.00
_cell.angle_beta   90.00
_cell.angle_gamma   90.00
#
_symmetry.space_group_name_H-M   'P 1'
#
loop_
_entity.id
_entity.type
_entity.pdbx_description
1 polymer ?
#
loop_
_entity_poly.entity_id
_entity_poly.type
_entity_poly.pdbx_seq_one_letter_code
_entity_poly.pdbx_strand_id
1 'polypeptide(L)'
;MKRRGISWLLALMGLVGLSTVFWPGMPSAGRTSSPLVSLAASWQWVLFDQSVGRGEFEQAYLHADRALALDPGAPEGWTTLANHLIFLRGSFQNEPDDAKRIEWMRAGLDVLFEGLLQSRDPGELHLVLGQTLTLYIAPLAAAEVDPLPWPGGAQAAQEQGMDHLHKALELHHPRAAKVLSIVDGAHDHDE
;
A
#
# COMPACT_ATOMS: atom_id res chain seq x y z
N MET A 1 -30.01 -10.44 17.67
CA MET A 1 -29.16 -10.55 18.88
C MET A 1 -27.98 -11.47 18.55
N LYS A 2 -26.75 -10.94 18.68
CA LYS A 2 -25.42 -11.58 18.51
C LYS A 2 -25.02 -12.09 17.11
N ARG A 3 -24.54 -11.16 16.26
CA ARG A 3 -23.51 -11.45 15.24
C ARG A 3 -22.19 -11.72 15.96
N ARG A 4 -21.62 -12.91 15.80
CA ARG A 4 -20.27 -13.25 16.27
C ARG A 4 -19.30 -12.68 15.24
N GLY A 5 -18.74 -11.52 15.59
CA GLY A 5 -17.76 -10.81 14.78
C GLY A 5 -16.47 -11.60 14.62
N ILE A 6 -15.92 -11.47 13.42
CA ILE A 6 -14.58 -11.89 13.02
C ILE A 6 -13.60 -10.99 13.79
N SER A 7 -13.30 -11.35 15.04
CA SER A 7 -12.35 -10.66 15.93
C SER A 7 -10.93 -11.21 15.83
N TRP A 8 -10.57 -11.95 14.77
CA TRP A 8 -9.25 -12.57 14.65
C TRP A 8 -8.24 -11.76 13.84
N LEU A 9 -8.68 -10.84 12.96
CA LEU A 9 -7.75 -9.98 12.19
C LEU A 9 -7.15 -8.83 13.03
N LEU A 10 -7.80 -8.44 14.14
CA LEU A 10 -7.26 -7.45 15.08
C LEU A 10 -6.45 -8.06 16.24
N ALA A 11 -6.41 -9.40 16.36
CA ALA A 11 -5.68 -10.07 17.44
C ALA A 11 -4.19 -10.32 17.14
N LEU A 12 -3.76 -10.14 15.89
CA LEU A 12 -2.34 -10.24 15.50
C LEU A 12 -1.55 -8.92 15.69
N MET A 13 -2.22 -7.79 15.97
CA MET A 13 -1.54 -6.52 16.27
C MET A 13 -1.45 -6.19 17.77
N GLY A 14 -1.82 -7.12 18.64
CA GLY A 14 -2.04 -6.83 20.06
C GLY A 14 -1.43 -7.82 21.04
N LEU A 15 -0.22 -8.35 20.80
CA LEU A 15 0.60 -9.02 21.82
C LEU A 15 2.04 -9.30 21.34
N VAL A 16 2.86 -8.25 21.24
CA VAL A 16 4.27 -8.37 21.65
C VAL A 16 4.47 -7.36 22.76
N GLY A 17 4.06 -7.78 23.97
CA GLY A 17 4.57 -7.20 25.19
C GLY A 17 6.07 -7.45 25.29
N LEU A 18 6.80 -6.38 25.62
CA LEU A 18 8.08 -6.37 26.33
C LEU A 18 8.99 -7.59 26.11
N SER A 19 9.75 -7.55 25.04
CA SER A 19 11.14 -8.02 25.08
C SER A 19 12.01 -6.81 24.79
N THR A 20 12.30 -6.02 25.84
CA THR A 20 13.39 -5.05 25.83
C THR A 20 14.71 -5.79 25.67
N VAL A 21 15.05 -6.17 24.43
CA VAL A 21 16.44 -6.28 24.05
C VAL A 21 16.91 -4.85 23.84
N PHE A 22 17.40 -4.28 24.93
CA PHE A 22 18.02 -2.96 24.98
C PHE A 22 19.29 -3.02 24.15
N TRP A 23 19.20 -2.70 22.85
CA TRP A 23 20.39 -2.45 22.03
C TRP A 23 20.84 -1.01 22.32
N PRO A 24 22.00 -0.79 22.96
CA PRO A 24 22.39 0.55 23.35
C PRO A 24 22.90 1.32 22.12
N GLY A 25 22.33 2.50 21.90
CA GLY A 25 22.96 3.62 21.19
C GLY A 25 23.30 3.39 19.70
N MET A 26 22.35 3.62 18.81
CA MET A 26 22.67 4.06 17.45
C MET A 26 22.43 5.58 17.37
N PRO A 27 23.46 6.40 17.09
CA PRO A 27 23.27 7.82 16.83
C PRO A 27 22.46 8.02 15.55
N SER A 28 21.50 8.94 15.60
CA SER A 28 20.74 9.44 14.45
C SER A 28 21.65 10.28 13.53
N ALA A 29 22.56 9.59 12.83
CA ALA A 29 23.41 10.12 11.78
C ALA A 29 22.92 9.58 10.43
N GLY A 30 22.95 10.43 9.39
CA GLY A 30 22.25 10.27 8.10
C GLY A 30 22.16 8.84 7.56
N ARG A 31 20.92 8.40 7.30
CA ARG A 31 20.54 7.09 6.75
C ARG A 31 21.07 6.89 5.33
N THR A 32 22.35 6.58 5.23
CA THR A 32 22.86 5.81 4.09
C THR A 32 22.42 4.37 4.33
N SER A 33 21.46 3.88 3.55
CA SER A 33 21.12 2.46 3.51
C SER A 33 22.40 1.71 3.15
N SER A 34 23.04 1.06 4.12
CA SER A 34 24.20 0.22 3.84
C SER A 34 23.78 -0.82 2.79
N PRO A 35 24.54 -1.02 1.69
CA PRO A 35 24.15 -1.95 0.63
C PRO A 35 23.79 -3.35 1.13
N LEU A 36 24.40 -3.79 2.24
CA LEU A 36 24.09 -5.07 2.89
C LEU A 36 22.67 -5.15 3.43
N VAL A 37 22.14 -4.04 3.96
CA VAL A 37 20.77 -3.97 4.50
C VAL A 37 19.75 -4.04 3.36
N SER A 38 19.96 -3.29 2.27
CA SER A 38 19.09 -3.36 1.09
C SER A 38 19.12 -4.74 0.44
N LEU A 39 20.26 -5.43 0.43
CA LEU A 39 20.35 -6.83 -0.01
C LEU A 39 19.56 -7.78 0.91
N ALA A 40 19.67 -7.62 2.24
CA ALA A 40 18.91 -8.42 3.18
C ALA A 40 17.40 -8.20 3.05
N ALA A 41 16.96 -6.95 2.85
CA ALA A 41 15.57 -6.60 2.57
C ALA A 41 15.10 -7.24 1.26
N SER A 42 15.91 -7.16 0.20
CA SER A 42 15.62 -7.80 -1.10
C SER A 42 15.45 -9.31 -0.97
N TRP A 43 16.27 -9.97 -0.14
CA TRP A 43 16.12 -11.40 0.15
C TRP A 43 14.80 -11.72 0.85
N GLN A 44 14.35 -10.88 1.77
CA GLN A 44 13.04 -11.06 2.39
C GLN A 44 11.90 -10.95 1.36
N TRP A 45 12.00 -10.07 0.37
CA TRP A 45 11.01 -10.01 -0.73
C TRP A 45 10.99 -11.29 -1.59
N VAL A 46 12.14 -11.92 -1.84
CA VAL A 46 12.19 -13.23 -2.51
C VAL A 46 11.45 -14.31 -1.69
N LEU A 47 11.64 -14.31 -0.36
CA LEU A 47 10.95 -15.25 0.52
C LEU A 47 9.45 -14.94 0.63
N PHE A 48 9.06 -13.66 0.58
CA PHE A 48 7.67 -13.23 0.48
C PHE A 48 7.03 -13.82 -0.78
N ASP A 49 7.61 -13.61 -1.95
CA ASP A 49 7.08 -14.11 -3.23
C ASP A 49 6.97 -15.65 -3.25
N GLN A 50 7.99 -16.33 -2.71
CA GLN A 50 7.98 -17.78 -2.60
C GLN A 50 6.82 -18.27 -1.70
N SER A 51 6.58 -17.59 -0.58
CA SER A 51 5.50 -17.94 0.36
C SER A 51 4.12 -17.63 -0.23
N VAL A 52 3.98 -16.52 -0.96
CA VAL A 52 2.77 -16.20 -1.73
C VAL A 52 2.49 -17.30 -2.75
N GLY A 53 3.50 -17.75 -3.51
CA GLY A 53 3.35 -18.81 -4.49
C GLY A 53 2.92 -20.17 -3.91
N ARG A 54 3.21 -20.42 -2.62
CA ARG A 54 2.75 -21.60 -1.88
C ARG A 54 1.40 -21.41 -1.17
N GLY A 55 0.82 -20.20 -1.21
CA GLY A 55 -0.40 -19.86 -0.47
C GLY A 55 -0.18 -19.70 1.05
N GLU A 56 1.07 -19.59 1.49
CA GLU A 56 1.46 -19.44 2.90
C GLU A 56 1.41 -17.96 3.31
N PHE A 57 0.23 -17.34 3.25
CA PHE A 57 0.09 -15.88 3.37
C PHE A 57 0.56 -15.30 4.71
N GLU A 58 0.35 -16.00 5.82
CA GLU A 58 0.87 -15.56 7.12
C GLU A 58 2.40 -15.44 7.10
N GLN A 59 3.05 -16.45 6.49
CA GLN A 59 4.50 -16.47 6.40
C GLN A 59 5.03 -15.45 5.41
N ALA A 60 4.31 -15.23 4.31
CA ALA A 60 4.59 -14.13 3.38
C ALA A 60 4.60 -12.79 4.13
N TYR A 61 3.54 -12.44 4.86
CA TYR A 61 3.46 -11.14 5.54
C TYR A 61 4.55 -10.94 6.59
N LEU A 62 4.96 -12.02 7.30
CA LEU A 62 6.15 -11.96 8.16
C LEU A 62 7.45 -11.62 7.42
N HIS A 63 7.60 -12.07 6.16
CA HIS A 63 8.73 -11.70 5.33
C HIS A 63 8.64 -10.24 4.86
N ALA A 64 7.45 -9.78 4.44
CA ALA A 64 7.23 -8.39 4.07
C ALA A 64 7.55 -7.44 5.23
N ASP A 65 7.04 -7.71 6.43
CA ASP A 65 7.30 -6.90 7.63
C ASP A 65 8.80 -6.79 7.93
N ARG A 66 9.53 -7.92 7.82
CA ARG A 66 10.99 -7.93 8.00
C ARG A 66 11.70 -7.12 6.91
N ALA A 67 11.25 -7.21 5.67
CA ALA A 67 11.84 -6.46 4.55
C ALA A 67 11.69 -4.95 4.79
N LEU A 68 10.49 -4.50 5.16
CA LEU A 68 10.19 -3.11 5.47
C LEU A 68 10.94 -2.61 6.71
N ALA A 69 11.10 -3.44 7.75
CA ALA A 69 11.89 -3.09 8.92
C ALA A 69 13.40 -2.96 8.62
N LEU A 70 13.91 -3.72 7.64
CA LEU A 70 15.31 -3.65 7.23
C LEU A 70 15.60 -2.39 6.41
N ASP A 71 14.81 -2.09 5.38
CA ASP A 71 15.00 -0.90 4.55
C ASP A 71 13.71 -0.07 4.41
N PRO A 72 13.29 0.62 5.49
CA PRO A 72 12.04 1.40 5.48
C PRO A 72 12.11 2.62 4.57
N GLY A 73 13.32 3.00 4.14
CA GLY A 73 13.57 4.13 3.26
C GLY A 73 13.39 3.81 1.77
N ALA A 74 13.16 2.55 1.39
CA ALA A 74 12.97 2.13 0.00
C ALA A 74 11.47 2.13 -0.37
N PRO A 75 11.00 3.02 -1.26
CA PRO A 75 9.59 3.09 -1.67
C PRO A 75 9.09 1.79 -2.33
N GLU A 76 9.98 1.02 -2.95
CA GLU A 76 9.66 -0.22 -3.66
C GLU A 76 9.10 -1.30 -2.74
N GLY A 77 9.59 -1.38 -1.49
CA GLY A 77 9.08 -2.34 -0.52
C GLY A 77 7.62 -2.05 -0.14
N TRP A 78 7.34 -0.79 0.18
CA TRP A 78 5.98 -0.32 0.49
C TRP A 78 5.03 -0.56 -0.68
N THR A 79 5.49 -0.23 -1.89
CA THR A 79 4.74 -0.42 -3.14
C THR A 79 4.46 -1.89 -3.41
N THR A 80 5.46 -2.77 -3.22
CA THR A 80 5.31 -4.22 -3.41
C THR A 80 4.19 -4.80 -2.53
N LEU A 81 4.23 -4.52 -1.23
CA LEU A 81 3.21 -5.03 -0.30
C LEU A 81 1.84 -4.41 -0.59
N ALA A 82 1.78 -3.10 -0.81
CA ALA A 82 0.52 -2.43 -1.15
C ALA A 82 -0.12 -3.02 -2.41
N ASN A 83 0.66 -3.20 -3.48
CA ASN A 83 0.16 -3.78 -4.73
C ASN A 83 -0.35 -5.22 -4.54
N HIS A 84 0.35 -6.02 -3.73
CA HIS A 84 -0.13 -7.36 -3.39
C HIS A 84 -1.49 -7.30 -2.67
N LEU A 85 -1.66 -6.39 -1.71
CA LEU A 85 -2.91 -6.26 -0.97
C LEU A 85 -4.04 -5.73 -1.88
N ILE A 86 -3.80 -4.67 -2.65
CA ILE A 86 -4.82 -4.01 -3.46
C ILE A 86 -5.19 -4.84 -4.69
N PHE A 87 -4.21 -5.24 -5.49
CA PHE A 87 -4.46 -5.81 -6.81
C PHE A 87 -4.50 -7.34 -6.82
N LEU A 88 -3.83 -8.01 -5.88
CA LEU A 88 -3.94 -9.47 -5.78
C LEU A 88 -5.05 -9.84 -4.79
N ARG A 89 -4.87 -9.55 -3.49
CA ARG A 89 -5.85 -9.94 -2.46
C ARG A 89 -7.19 -9.24 -2.63
N GLY A 90 -7.17 -7.95 -2.95
CA GLY A 90 -8.35 -7.11 -3.19
C GLY A 90 -8.92 -7.19 -4.61
N SER A 91 -8.54 -8.17 -5.44
CA SER A 91 -9.19 -8.33 -6.75
C SER A 91 -10.50 -9.10 -6.66
N PHE A 92 -11.41 -8.82 -7.60
CA PHE A 92 -12.63 -9.63 -7.81
C PHE A 92 -12.33 -11.11 -8.05
N GLN A 93 -11.19 -11.42 -8.67
CA GLN A 93 -10.80 -12.80 -8.96
C GLN A 93 -10.44 -13.59 -7.69
N ASN A 94 -9.83 -12.94 -6.69
CA ASN A 94 -9.31 -13.62 -5.50
C ASN A 94 -10.19 -13.44 -4.26
N GLU A 95 -10.99 -12.38 -4.18
CA GLU A 95 -11.89 -12.11 -3.05
C GLU A 95 -13.32 -11.80 -3.55
N PRO A 96 -14.23 -12.78 -3.50
CA PRO A 96 -15.61 -12.61 -3.93
C PRO A 96 -16.46 -11.80 -2.95
N ASP A 97 -16.01 -11.62 -1.70
CA ASP A 97 -16.72 -10.79 -0.71
C ASP A 97 -16.28 -9.32 -0.84
N ASP A 98 -17.21 -8.44 -1.20
CA ASP A 98 -16.92 -7.02 -1.44
C ASP A 98 -16.39 -6.29 -0.19
N ALA A 99 -16.88 -6.65 0.99
CA ALA A 99 -16.43 -6.03 2.24
C ALA A 99 -14.97 -6.41 2.50
N LYS A 100 -14.61 -7.69 2.34
CA LYS A 100 -13.22 -8.13 2.45
C LYS A 100 -12.32 -7.55 1.36
N ARG A 101 -12.85 -7.39 0.14
CA ARG A 101 -12.13 -6.75 -0.95
C ARG A 101 -11.71 -5.33 -0.57
N ILE A 102 -12.65 -4.56 -0.02
CA ILE A 102 -12.38 -3.22 0.50
C ILE A 102 -11.40 -3.25 1.65
N GLU A 103 -11.51 -4.21 2.58
CA GLU A 103 -10.55 -4.35 3.67
C GLU A 103 -9.12 -4.54 3.13
N TRP A 104 -8.93 -5.37 2.12
CA TRP A 104 -7.62 -5.54 1.46
C TRP A 104 -7.14 -4.28 0.76
N MET A 105 -8.01 -3.61 0.02
CA MET A 105 -7.65 -2.36 -0.66
C MET A 105 -7.24 -1.29 0.35
N ARG A 106 -7.98 -1.13 1.45
CA ARG A 106 -7.64 -0.20 2.53
C ARG A 106 -6.33 -0.55 3.21
N ALA A 107 -6.12 -1.84 3.52
CA ALA A 107 -4.85 -2.28 4.11
C ALA A 107 -3.65 -1.93 3.22
N GLY A 108 -3.78 -2.07 1.90
CA GLY A 108 -2.72 -1.65 0.98
C GLY A 108 -2.51 -0.14 0.92
N LEU A 109 -3.57 0.67 0.98
CA LEU A 109 -3.42 2.12 1.10
C LEU A 109 -2.78 2.53 2.43
N ASP A 110 -3.13 1.87 3.54
CA ASP A 110 -2.54 2.11 4.85
C ASP A 110 -1.03 1.82 4.84
N VAL A 111 -0.59 0.76 4.15
CA VAL A 111 0.84 0.47 3.92
C VAL A 111 1.53 1.60 3.16
N LEU A 112 0.90 2.17 2.12
CA LEU A 112 1.47 3.32 1.40
C LEU A 112 1.53 4.58 2.27
N PHE A 113 0.49 4.83 3.09
CA PHE A 113 0.46 5.95 4.03
C PHE A 113 1.55 5.84 5.09
N GLU A 114 1.79 4.65 5.63
CA GLU A 114 2.91 4.40 6.53
C GLU A 114 4.25 4.63 5.81
N GLY A 115 4.37 4.15 4.58
CA GLY A 115 5.54 4.35 3.74
C GLY A 115 5.88 5.82 3.50
N LEU A 116 4.88 6.70 3.36
CA LEU A 116 5.11 8.15 3.20
C LEU A 116 5.88 8.77 4.38
N LEU A 117 5.73 8.22 5.59
CA LEU A 117 6.41 8.72 6.79
C LEU A 117 7.87 8.25 6.88
N GLN A 118 8.22 7.18 6.16
CA GLN A 118 9.49 6.48 6.35
C GLN A 118 10.40 6.50 5.11
N SER A 119 9.80 6.57 3.92
CA SER A 119 10.47 6.55 2.63
C SER A 119 11.43 7.72 2.46
N ARG A 120 12.55 7.48 1.76
CA ARG A 120 13.47 8.53 1.32
C ARG A 120 12.98 9.25 0.07
N ASP A 121 12.05 8.64 -0.66
CA ASP A 121 11.38 9.21 -1.81
C ASP A 121 9.86 9.11 -1.62
N PRO A 122 9.25 10.07 -0.90
CA PRO A 122 7.81 10.13 -0.75
C PRO A 122 7.09 10.55 -2.04
N GLY A 123 7.81 11.11 -3.03
CA GLY A 123 7.24 11.49 -4.32
C GLY A 123 6.76 10.28 -5.11
N GLU A 124 7.56 9.20 -5.12
CA GLU A 124 7.17 7.92 -5.73
C GLU A 124 5.91 7.33 -5.06
N LEU A 125 5.82 7.35 -3.72
CA LEU A 125 4.65 6.82 -3.02
C LEU A 125 3.39 7.67 -3.24
N HIS A 126 3.53 8.99 -3.32
CA HIS A 126 2.43 9.87 -3.72
C HIS A 126 1.97 9.60 -5.16
N LEU A 127 2.89 9.30 -6.09
CA LEU A 127 2.52 8.88 -7.43
C LEU A 127 1.68 7.60 -7.40
N VAL A 128 2.14 6.57 -6.67
CA VAL A 128 1.47 5.27 -6.57
C VAL A 128 0.08 5.42 -5.93
N LEU A 129 -0.03 6.17 -4.82
CA LEU A 129 -1.32 6.48 -4.19
C LEU A 129 -2.27 7.16 -5.18
N GLY A 130 -1.78 8.20 -5.85
CA GLY A 130 -2.56 8.96 -6.83
C GLY A 130 -3.08 8.07 -7.96
N GLN A 131 -2.21 7.29 -8.58
CA GLN A 131 -2.58 6.34 -9.64
C GLN A 131 -3.58 5.29 -9.16
N THR A 132 -3.37 4.73 -7.97
CA THR A 132 -4.26 3.69 -7.43
C THR A 132 -5.65 4.24 -7.18
N LEU A 133 -5.75 5.45 -6.64
CA LEU A 133 -7.03 6.08 -6.34
C LEU A 133 -7.76 6.53 -7.62
N THR A 134 -7.08 7.22 -8.54
CA THR A 134 -7.73 7.78 -9.75
C THR A 134 -7.92 6.76 -10.88
N LEU A 135 -6.97 5.87 -11.11
CA LEU A 135 -6.99 4.95 -12.26
C LEU A 135 -7.54 3.56 -11.93
N TYR A 136 -7.77 3.26 -10.65
CA TYR A 136 -8.27 1.95 -10.24
C TYR A 136 -9.48 2.05 -9.32
N ILE A 137 -9.35 2.64 -8.13
CA ILE A 137 -10.45 2.66 -7.14
C ILE A 137 -11.62 3.51 -7.62
N ALA A 138 -11.38 4.72 -8.15
CA ALA A 138 -12.46 5.60 -8.62
C ALA A 138 -13.28 4.96 -9.76
N PRO A 139 -12.68 4.38 -10.83
CA PRO A 139 -13.44 3.66 -11.85
C PRO A 139 -14.25 2.48 -11.29
N LEU A 140 -13.69 1.70 -10.36
CA LEU A 140 -14.42 0.59 -9.75
C LEU A 140 -15.60 1.07 -8.90
N ALA A 141 -15.47 2.21 -8.22
CA ALA A 141 -16.55 2.81 -7.45
C ALA A 141 -17.60 3.50 -8.33
N ALA A 142 -17.26 3.85 -9.58
CA ALA A 142 -18.16 4.45 -10.56
C ALA A 142 -18.89 3.42 -11.44
N ALA A 143 -18.54 2.13 -11.34
CA ALA A 143 -19.08 1.10 -12.22
C ALA A 143 -20.62 0.99 -12.13
N GLU A 144 -21.30 0.88 -13.28
CA GLU A 144 -22.76 0.74 -13.33
C GLU A 144 -23.25 -0.59 -12.73
N VAL A 145 -22.45 -1.64 -12.88
CA VAL A 145 -22.74 -2.99 -12.41
C VAL A 145 -21.80 -3.31 -11.27
N ASP A 146 -22.38 -3.57 -10.11
CA ASP A 146 -21.67 -3.94 -8.88
C ASP A 146 -20.55 -2.96 -8.48
N PRO A 147 -20.89 -1.67 -8.26
CA PRO A 147 -19.91 -0.65 -7.89
C PRO A 147 -19.23 -1.00 -6.57
N LEU A 148 -17.91 -0.79 -6.51
CA LEU A 148 -17.15 -0.90 -5.27
C LEU A 148 -17.70 0.13 -4.25
N PRO A 149 -18.18 -0.28 -3.05
CA PRO A 149 -18.74 0.65 -2.07
C PRO A 149 -17.65 1.44 -1.31
N TRP A 150 -16.93 2.30 -2.04
CA TRP A 150 -15.88 3.16 -1.50
C TRP A 150 -16.45 4.31 -0.65
N PRO A 151 -15.85 4.67 0.50
CA PRO A 151 -16.30 5.81 1.30
C PRO A 151 -16.28 7.12 0.50
N GLY A 152 -17.44 7.79 0.41
CA GLY A 152 -17.61 9.00 -0.39
C GLY A 152 -17.73 8.74 -1.90
N GLY A 153 -17.76 7.48 -2.33
CA GLY A 153 -17.94 7.09 -3.73
C GLY A 153 -16.74 7.38 -4.63
N ALA A 154 -16.97 7.28 -5.94
CA ALA A 154 -15.94 7.49 -6.96
C ALA A 154 -15.31 8.89 -6.91
N GLN A 155 -16.14 9.92 -6.73
CA GLN A 155 -15.66 11.30 -6.64
C GLN A 155 -14.67 11.49 -5.50
N ALA A 156 -14.95 10.95 -4.30
CA ALA A 156 -14.03 11.07 -3.18
C ALA A 156 -12.71 10.32 -3.42
N ALA A 157 -12.74 9.17 -4.09
CA ALA A 157 -11.51 8.47 -4.50
C ALA A 157 -10.72 9.31 -5.52
N GLN A 158 -11.41 9.91 -6.49
CA GLN A 158 -10.81 10.76 -7.52
C GLN A 158 -10.13 11.99 -6.91
N GLU A 159 -10.83 12.72 -6.04
CA GLU A 159 -10.31 13.92 -5.36
C GLU A 159 -9.06 13.58 -4.52
N GLN A 160 -9.11 12.51 -3.71
CA GLN A 160 -7.96 12.05 -2.93
C GLN A 160 -6.78 11.64 -3.82
N GLY A 161 -7.06 10.98 -4.93
CA GLY A 161 -6.03 10.57 -5.87
C GLY A 161 -5.37 11.78 -6.55
N MET A 162 -6.15 12.78 -6.97
CA MET A 162 -5.64 14.03 -7.55
C MET A 162 -4.78 14.80 -6.56
N ASP A 163 -5.18 14.89 -5.29
CA ASP A 163 -4.36 15.49 -4.24
C ASP A 163 -2.98 14.82 -4.13
N HIS A 164 -2.93 13.49 -4.26
CA HIS A 164 -1.66 12.76 -4.22
C HIS A 164 -0.82 12.96 -5.49
N LEU A 165 -1.44 13.02 -6.67
CA LEU A 165 -0.73 13.33 -7.90
C LEU A 165 -0.14 14.75 -7.90
N HIS A 166 -0.87 15.73 -7.36
CA HIS A 166 -0.35 17.08 -7.16
C HIS A 166 0.82 17.11 -6.17
N LYS A 167 0.72 16.41 -5.03
CA LYS A 167 1.85 16.27 -4.09
C LYS A 167 3.08 15.61 -4.74
N ALA A 168 2.88 14.60 -5.57
CA ALA A 168 3.98 13.98 -6.33
C ALA A 168 4.63 15.00 -7.30
N LEU A 169 3.83 15.86 -7.94
CA LEU A 169 4.32 16.93 -8.81
C LEU A 169 5.10 18.01 -8.03
N GLU A 170 4.59 18.43 -6.87
CA GLU A 170 5.25 19.37 -5.96
C GLU A 170 6.62 18.84 -5.49
N LEU A 171 6.73 17.53 -5.29
CA LEU A 171 7.98 16.83 -4.98
C LEU A 171 8.84 16.54 -6.23
N HIS A 172 8.50 17.14 -7.38
CA HIS A 172 9.22 17.03 -8.64
C HIS A 172 9.32 15.60 -9.20
N HIS A 173 8.35 14.73 -8.90
CA HIS A 173 8.35 13.39 -9.42
C HIS A 173 8.19 13.40 -10.96
N PRO A 174 9.13 12.82 -11.74
CA PRO A 174 9.21 13.03 -13.19
C PRO A 174 8.00 12.51 -13.98
N ARG A 175 7.21 11.62 -13.38
CA ARG A 175 6.02 11.03 -14.01
C ARG A 175 4.71 11.73 -13.64
N ALA A 176 4.68 12.58 -12.61
CA ALA A 176 3.44 13.12 -12.07
C ALA A 176 2.65 13.95 -13.10
N ALA A 177 3.33 14.87 -13.81
CA ALA A 177 2.71 15.69 -14.85
C ALA A 177 2.06 14.86 -15.97
N LYS A 178 2.71 13.77 -16.38
CA LYS A 178 2.16 12.86 -17.38
C LYS A 178 0.90 12.17 -16.88
N VAL A 179 0.90 11.69 -15.63
CA VAL A 179 -0.27 11.01 -15.07
C VAL A 179 -1.45 11.98 -14.91
N LEU A 180 -1.21 13.20 -14.41
CA LEU A 180 -2.25 14.24 -14.33
C LEU A 180 -2.91 14.48 -15.68
N SER A 181 -2.12 14.64 -16.76
CA SER A 181 -2.67 14.86 -18.10
C SER A 181 -3.55 13.70 -18.61
N ILE A 182 -3.26 12.46 -18.17
CA ILE A 182 -4.06 11.29 -18.52
C ILE A 182 -5.38 11.30 -17.75
N VAL A 183 -5.32 11.64 -16.47
CA VAL A 183 -6.50 11.68 -15.59
C VAL A 183 -7.44 12.82 -15.99
N ASP A 184 -6.91 14.01 -16.25
CA ASP A 184 -7.69 15.17 -16.71
C ASP A 184 -8.34 14.88 -18.08
N GLY A 185 -7.57 14.34 -19.02
CA GLY A 185 -8.08 13.99 -20.35
C GLY A 185 -9.12 12.86 -20.36
N ALA A 186 -9.15 12.01 -19.33
CA ALA A 186 -10.21 11.02 -19.16
C ALA A 186 -11.53 11.67 -18.71
N HIS A 187 -11.46 12.76 -17.92
CA HIS A 187 -12.65 13.45 -17.42
C HIS A 187 -13.41 14.18 -18.53
N ASP A 188 -12.69 14.79 -19.48
CA ASP A 188 -13.26 15.54 -20.61
C ASP A 188 -14.08 14.67 -21.60
N HIS A 189 -14.00 13.34 -21.50
CA HIS A 189 -14.71 12.41 -22.37
C HIS A 189 -15.99 11.82 -21.76
N ASP A 190 -16.22 12.04 -20.46
CA ASP A 190 -17.37 11.49 -19.73
C ASP A 190 -18.48 12.53 -19.46
N GLU A 191 -18.29 13.80 -19.85
CA GLU A 191 -19.31 14.88 -19.88
C GLU A 191 -20.06 14.99 -21.22
#